data_AF-A0A9D2RLN4-F1
#
_entry.id   AF-A0A9D2RLN4-F1
#
_cell.length_a   1.000
_cell.length_b   1.000
_cell.length_c   1.000
_cell.angle_alpha   90.00
_cell.angle_beta   90.00
_cell.angle_gamma   90.00
#
_symmetry.space_group_name_H-M   'P 1'
#
loop_
_entity.id
_entity.type
_entity.pdbx_description
1 polymer ?
#
loop_
_entity_poly.entity_id
_entity_poly.type
_entity_poly.pdbx_seq_one_letter_code
_entity_poly.pdbx_strand_id
1 'polypeptide(L)'
;MIQVTIFRNSTDNGDVYTGVELLGHAGFAQSGQDIVCAAVSALVLNMANSVETFTEDGYEGEMDERSGGFKFHFTSEISPGSQLLMNSLVLGIRNIGKEYGKKYINIQFKEV
;
A
#
# COMPACT_ATOMS: atom_id res chain seq x y z
N MET A 1 -7.56 1.66 13.62
CA MET A 1 -6.19 1.93 13.13
C MET A 1 -6.00 1.11 11.89
N ILE A 2 -5.53 1.72 10.81
CA ILE A 2 -5.23 1.01 9.56
C ILE A 2 -3.80 0.47 9.61
N GLN A 3 -3.61 -0.76 9.13
CA GLN A 3 -2.30 -1.40 9.08
C GLN A 3 -1.90 -1.53 7.61
N VAL A 4 -0.71 -1.02 7.30
CA VAL A 4 -0.09 -1.12 5.97
C VAL A 4 1.19 -1.93 6.12
N THR A 5 1.30 -3.03 5.39
CA THR A 5 2.55 -3.78 5.26
C THR A 5 3.09 -3.57 3.85
N ILE A 6 4.29 -3.04 3.74
CA ILE A 6 5.01 -2.88 2.48
C ILE A 6 6.06 -3.98 2.38
N PHE A 7 6.03 -4.75 1.30
CA PHE A 7 7.00 -5.79 1.02
C PHE A 7 8.10 -5.20 0.14
N ARG A 8 9.36 -5.52 0.46
CA ARG A 8 10.50 -4.98 -0.29
C ARG A 8 11.70 -5.91 -0.30
N ASN A 9 12.54 -5.75 -1.31
CA ASN A 9 13.88 -6.30 -1.40
C ASN A 9 14.87 -5.16 -1.24
N SER A 10 15.65 -5.18 -0.16
CA SER A 10 16.74 -4.23 0.04
C SER A 10 17.93 -4.60 -0.86
N THR A 11 18.39 -3.66 -1.68
CA THR A 11 19.57 -3.83 -2.54
C THR A 11 20.60 -2.73 -2.26
N ASP A 12 21.83 -2.90 -2.76
CA ASP A 12 22.87 -1.84 -2.67
C ASP A 12 22.44 -0.53 -3.36
N ASN A 13 21.49 -0.61 -4.31
CA ASN A 13 20.97 0.53 -5.06
C ASN A 13 19.64 1.08 -4.51
N GLY A 14 19.19 0.58 -3.35
CA GLY A 14 17.94 0.98 -2.70
C GLY A 14 16.89 -0.13 -2.60
N ASP A 15 15.72 0.24 -2.10
CA ASP A 15 14.59 -0.68 -1.91
C ASP A 15 13.84 -0.91 -3.22
N VAL A 16 13.57 -2.17 -3.55
CA VAL A 16 12.62 -2.58 -4.59
C VAL A 16 11.35 -3.02 -3.90
N TYR A 17 10.24 -2.29 -4.08
CA TYR A 17 8.98 -2.61 -3.43
C TYR A 17 8.21 -3.67 -4.22
N THR A 18 7.88 -4.79 -3.57
CA THR A 18 7.34 -6.00 -4.22
C THR A 18 5.87 -6.25 -3.94
N GLY A 19 5.27 -5.52 -3.00
CA GLY A 19 3.85 -5.66 -2.68
C GLY A 19 3.39 -4.75 -1.55
N VAL A 20 2.07 -4.72 -1.35
CA VAL A 20 1.40 -4.00 -0.28
C VAL A 20 0.22 -4.82 0.25
N GLU A 21 0.06 -4.83 1.56
CA GLU A 21 -1.13 -5.33 2.23
C GLU A 21 -1.73 -4.26 3.13
N LEU A 22 -3.06 -4.20 3.14
CA LEU A 22 -3.86 -3.25 3.90
C LEU A 22 -4.88 -4.02 4.74
N LEU A 23 -4.92 -3.76 6.04
CA LEU A 23 -5.90 -4.34 6.96
C LEU A 23 -6.59 -3.25 7.78
N GLY A 24 -7.89 -3.45 8.05
CA GLY A 24 -8.67 -2.59 8.94
C GLY A 24 -9.24 -1.35 8.27
N HIS A 25 -9.53 -1.43 6.96
CA HIS A 25 -10.25 -0.38 6.22
C HIS A 25 -11.78 -0.62 6.14
N ALA A 26 -12.30 -1.70 6.73
CA ALA A 26 -13.74 -1.97 6.83
C ALA A 26 -14.30 -1.61 8.22
N GLY A 27 -15.44 -0.91 8.22
CA GLY A 27 -16.17 -0.47 9.41
C GLY A 27 -16.14 1.05 9.63
N PHE A 28 -17.17 1.59 10.29
CA PHE A 28 -17.20 2.98 10.74
C PHE A 28 -16.25 3.12 11.94
N ALA A 29 -15.16 3.87 11.79
CA ALA A 29 -14.31 4.22 12.91
C ALA A 29 -14.84 5.47 13.63
N GLN A 30 -14.24 5.80 14.77
CA GLN A 30 -14.51 7.08 15.43
C GLN A 30 -14.18 8.25 14.50
N SER A 31 -14.96 9.33 14.61
CA SER A 31 -14.79 10.59 13.86
C SER A 31 -13.31 11.00 13.76
N GLY A 32 -12.83 11.23 12.53
CA GLY A 32 -11.44 11.58 12.21
C GLY A 32 -10.56 10.40 11.79
N GLN A 33 -10.78 9.19 12.31
CA GLN A 33 -10.06 7.99 11.86
C GLN A 33 -10.51 7.55 10.45
N ASP A 34 -11.79 7.75 10.13
CA ASP A 34 -12.35 7.43 8.81
C ASP A 34 -11.66 8.19 7.67
N ILE A 35 -11.22 9.43 7.91
CA ILE A 35 -10.56 10.27 6.90
C ILE A 35 -9.17 9.70 6.54
N VAL A 36 -8.40 9.29 7.56
CA VAL A 36 -7.08 8.69 7.34
C VAL A 36 -7.22 7.34 6.64
N CYS A 37 -8.19 6.51 7.06
CA CYS A 37 -8.48 5.25 6.39
C CYS A 37 -8.87 5.45 4.91
N ALA A 38 -9.73 6.42 4.61
CA ALA A 38 -10.14 6.74 3.25
C ALA A 38 -8.96 7.24 2.40
N ALA A 39 -8.11 8.11 2.94
CA ALA A 39 -6.93 8.61 2.24
C ALA A 39 -5.94 7.48 1.89
N VAL A 40 -5.65 6.58 2.83
CA VAL A 40 -4.76 5.44 2.59
C VAL A 40 -5.38 4.46 1.60
N SER A 41 -6.68 4.16 1.72
CA SER A 41 -7.39 3.26 0.80
C SER A 41 -7.38 3.82 -0.62
N ALA A 42 -7.62 5.12 -0.80
CA ALA A 42 -7.56 5.77 -2.09
C ALA A 42 -6.17 5.67 -2.73
N LEU A 43 -5.09 5.88 -1.95
CA LEU A 43 -3.72 5.73 -2.45
C LEU A 43 -3.40 4.30 -2.88
N VAL A 44 -3.74 3.31 -2.04
CA VAL A 44 -3.45 1.89 -2.30
C VAL A 44 -4.21 1.38 -3.52
N LEU A 45 -5.52 1.64 -3.58
CA LEU A 45 -6.35 1.22 -4.69
C LEU A 45 -5.96 1.95 -6.00
N ASN A 46 -5.66 3.24 -5.92
CA ASN A 46 -5.18 3.97 -7.10
C ASN A 46 -3.84 3.42 -7.60
N MET A 47 -2.93 3.03 -6.69
CA MET A 47 -1.67 2.41 -7.08
C MET A 47 -1.94 1.10 -7.83
N ALA A 48 -2.76 0.21 -7.27
CA ALA A 48 -3.09 -1.07 -7.90
C ALA A 48 -3.73 -0.87 -9.30
N ASN A 49 -4.72 0.02 -9.41
CA ASN A 49 -5.35 0.35 -10.68
C ASN A 49 -4.36 0.97 -11.67
N SER A 50 -3.42 1.79 -11.19
CA SER A 50 -2.40 2.42 -12.03
C SER A 50 -1.40 1.40 -12.56
N VAL A 51 -1.03 0.40 -11.77
CA VAL A 51 -0.20 -0.72 -12.24
C VAL A 51 -0.97 -1.49 -13.31
N GLU A 52 -2.22 -1.90 -13.03
CA GLU A 52 -3.07 -2.61 -13.98
C GLU A 52 -3.29 -1.84 -15.31
N THR A 53 -3.47 -0.52 -15.23
CA THR A 53 -3.84 0.28 -16.41
C THR A 53 -2.61 0.75 -17.20
N PHE A 54 -1.50 1.05 -16.53
CA PHE A 54 -0.38 1.78 -17.13
C PHE A 54 0.92 0.96 -17.24
N THR A 55 0.91 -0.31 -16.83
CA THR A 55 2.06 -1.20 -16.96
C THR A 55 1.64 -2.58 -17.46
N GLU A 56 2.61 -3.43 -17.81
CA GLU A 56 2.39 -4.82 -18.25
C GLU A 56 2.87 -5.84 -17.20
N ASP A 57 3.16 -5.37 -15.97
CA ASP A 57 3.73 -6.21 -14.91
C ASP A 57 2.68 -7.19 -14.36
N GLY A 58 3.09 -8.45 -14.16
CA GLY A 58 2.25 -9.46 -13.54
C GLY A 58 2.05 -9.19 -12.05
N TYR A 59 0.81 -9.34 -11.57
CA TYR A 59 0.47 -9.21 -10.17
C TYR A 59 -0.64 -10.17 -9.74
N GLU A 60 -0.70 -10.41 -8.43
CA GLU A 60 -1.82 -11.05 -7.74
C GLU A 60 -2.44 -10.04 -6.78
N GLY A 61 -3.78 -9.91 -6.84
CA GLY A 61 -4.56 -9.02 -6.00
C GLY A 61 -5.70 -9.77 -5.31
N GLU A 62 -5.92 -9.51 -4.03
CA GLU A 62 -7.03 -10.07 -3.26
C GLU A 62 -7.71 -8.96 -2.45
N MET A 63 -9.04 -8.94 -2.46
CA MET A 63 -9.85 -8.08 -1.60
C MET A 63 -10.81 -8.93 -0.78
N ASP A 64 -10.77 -8.74 0.54
CA ASP A 64 -11.71 -9.32 1.49
C ASP A 64 -12.59 -8.21 2.08
N GLU A 65 -13.81 -8.09 1.54
CA GLU A 65 -14.79 -7.10 1.96
C GLU A 65 -15.25 -7.28 3.43
N ARG A 66 -15.15 -8.50 3.99
CA ARG A 66 -15.60 -8.76 5.36
C ARG A 66 -14.58 -8.27 6.38
N SER A 67 -13.30 -8.49 6.12
CA SER A 67 -12.22 -8.04 7.01
C SER A 67 -11.71 -6.63 6.68
N GLY A 68 -12.09 -6.08 5.53
CA GLY A 68 -11.43 -4.90 4.98
C GLY A 68 -9.96 -5.19 4.78
N GLY A 69 -9.70 -6.30 4.10
CA GLY A 69 -8.37 -6.75 3.71
C GLY A 69 -8.14 -6.47 2.23
N PHE A 70 -6.98 -5.93 1.91
CA PHE A 70 -6.52 -5.78 0.52
C PHE A 70 -5.08 -6.25 0.44
N LYS A 71 -4.76 -7.01 -0.60
CA LYS A 71 -3.40 -7.48 -0.88
C LYS A 71 -3.08 -7.24 -2.35
N PHE A 72 -1.85 -6.87 -2.60
CA PHE A 72 -1.29 -6.73 -3.93
C PHE A 72 0.17 -7.15 -3.91
N HIS A 73 0.57 -8.10 -4.76
CA HIS A 73 1.94 -8.58 -4.87
C HIS A 73 2.32 -8.76 -6.34
N PHE A 74 3.52 -8.34 -6.71
CA PHE A 74 4.04 -8.62 -8.06
C PHE A 74 4.43 -10.09 -8.19
N THR A 75 4.16 -10.69 -9.34
CA THR A 75 4.44 -12.11 -9.63
C THR A 75 5.66 -12.33 -10.53
N SER A 76 6.25 -11.25 -11.03
CA SER A 76 7.37 -11.25 -11.97
C SER A 76 8.38 -10.15 -11.64
N GLU A 77 9.43 -10.02 -12.45
CA GLU A 77 10.27 -8.83 -12.43
C GLU A 77 9.40 -7.57 -12.57
N ILE A 78 9.79 -6.52 -11.84
CA ILE A 78 9.01 -5.30 -11.70
C ILE A 78 9.64 -4.20 -12.54
N SER A 79 8.87 -3.67 -13.48
CA SER A 79 9.32 -2.61 -14.36
C SER A 79 9.62 -1.30 -13.60
N PRO A 80 10.44 -0.40 -14.18
CA PRO A 80 10.65 0.92 -13.61
C PRO A 80 9.36 1.73 -13.43
N GLY A 81 8.36 1.52 -14.30
CA GLY A 81 7.05 2.17 -14.20
C GLY A 81 6.29 1.73 -12.94
N SER A 82 6.18 0.42 -12.73
CA SER A 82 5.56 -0.14 -11.52
C SER A 82 6.32 0.24 -10.24
N GLN A 83 7.65 0.24 -10.28
CA GLN A 83 8.46 0.73 -9.15
C GLN A 83 8.20 2.22 -8.86
N LEU A 84 8.06 3.06 -9.88
CA LEU A 84 7.71 4.47 -9.67
C LEU A 84 6.35 4.64 -8.98
N LEU A 85 5.35 3.85 -9.39
CA LEU A 85 4.01 3.86 -8.77
C LEU A 85 4.06 3.40 -7.31
N MET A 86 4.83 2.34 -7.02
CA MET A 86 5.07 1.89 -5.64
C MET A 86 5.81 2.93 -4.80
N ASN A 87 6.85 3.55 -5.35
CA ASN A 87 7.57 4.64 -4.69
C ASN A 87 6.63 5.80 -4.34
N SER A 88 5.73 6.17 -5.26
CA SER A 88 4.71 7.21 -5.06
C SER A 88 3.73 6.84 -3.94
N LEU A 89 3.26 5.59 -3.91
CA LEU A 89 2.42 5.06 -2.83
C LEU A 89 3.13 5.15 -1.47
N VAL A 90 4.35 4.63 -1.38
CA VAL A 90 5.13 4.60 -0.13
C VAL A 90 5.42 6.03 0.36
N LEU A 91 5.73 6.96 -0.54
CA LEU A 91 5.88 8.38 -0.20
C LEU A 91 4.59 8.95 0.41
N GLY A 92 3.44 8.74 -0.24
CA GLY A 92 2.14 9.23 0.22
C GLY A 92 1.77 8.68 1.60
N ILE A 93 1.87 7.37 1.79
CA ILE A 93 1.55 6.71 3.05
C ILE A 93 2.50 7.16 4.18
N ARG A 94 3.80 7.30 3.91
CA ARG A 94 4.76 7.84 4.89
C ARG A 94 4.41 9.27 5.29
N ASN A 95 3.99 10.12 4.36
CA ASN A 95 3.59 11.49 4.66
C ASN A 95 2.33 11.54 5.54
N ILE A 96 1.32 10.71 5.24
CA ILE A 96 0.14 10.55 6.11
C ILE A 96 0.57 10.09 7.51
N GLY A 97 1.46 9.11 7.62
CA GLY A 97 1.96 8.62 8.89
C GLY A 97 2.73 9.67 9.71
N LYS A 98 3.46 10.57 9.04
CA LYS A 98 4.15 11.69 9.69
C LYS A 98 3.19 12.76 10.21
N GLU A 99 2.17 13.10 9.42
CA GLU A 99 1.22 14.18 9.74
C GLU A 99 0.24 13.78 10.85
N TYR A 100 -0.35 12.58 10.74
CA TYR A 100 -1.42 12.14 11.65
C TYR A 100 -0.92 11.23 12.78
N GLY A 101 0.27 10.67 12.64
CA GLY A 101 0.92 9.84 13.65
C GLY A 101 0.40 8.41 13.76
N LYS A 102 1.12 7.62 14.58
CA LYS A 102 0.91 6.16 14.74
C LYS A 102 -0.42 5.76 15.40
N LYS A 103 -1.19 6.73 15.90
CA LYS A 103 -2.52 6.48 16.46
C LYS A 103 -3.51 6.01 15.39
N TYR A 104 -3.34 6.46 14.14
CA TYR A 104 -4.29 6.17 13.07
C TYR A 104 -3.75 5.16 12.06
N ILE A 105 -2.45 5.20 11.77
CA ILE A 105 -1.80 4.34 10.77
C ILE A 105 -0.55 3.68 11.34
N ASN A 106 -0.43 2.37 11.12
CA ASN A 106 0.78 1.61 11.39
C ASN A 106 1.37 1.12 10.07
N ILE A 107 2.61 1.53 9.76
CA ILE A 107 3.32 1.17 8.52
C ILE A 107 4.45 0.22 8.89
N GLN A 108 4.46 -0.96 8.29
CA GLN A 108 5.48 -1.98 8.48
C GLN A 108 6.19 -2.23 7.14
N PHE A 109 7.50 -2.47 7.21
CA PHE A 109 8.30 -2.91 6.06
C PHE A 109 8.72 -4.35 6.33
N LYS A 110 8.50 -5.24 5.36
CA LYS A 110 8.84 -6.65 5.44
C LYS A 110 9.74 -7.04 4.28
N GLU A 111 10.84 -7.67 4.62
CA GLU A 111 11.81 -8.17 3.64
C GLU A 111 11.38 -9.54 3.12
N VAL A 112 11.57 -9.76 1.81
CA VAL A 112 11.22 -11.00 1.11
C VAL A 112 12.37 -11.57 0.29
#